data_AF-A0A2T2VF25-F1
#
_entry.id   AF-A0A2T2VF25-F1
#
_cell.length_a   1.000
_cell.length_b   1.000
_cell.length_c   1.000
_cell.angle_alpha   90.00
_cell.angle_beta   90.00
_cell.angle_gamma   90.00
#
_symmetry.space_group_name_H-M   'P 1'
#
loop_
_entity.id
_entity.type
_entity.pdbx_description
1 polymer ?
#
loop_
_entity_poly.entity_id
_entity_poly.type
_entity_poly.pdbx_seq_one_letter_code
_entity_poly.pdbx_strand_id
1 'polypeptide(L)'
;VIILWKLVQEIWGAAKVESGRVRVLVRNILLLTVFVWGFYPIVYMAPFYGLGGSGGEVFLQVGYSMADIIAKAGYGFMIYAIARERTIKEISLA
;
A
#
# COMPACT_ATOMS: atom_id res chain seq x y z
N VAL A 1 -1.74 7.48 -12.21
CA VAL A 1 -0.35 7.99 -12.10
C VAL A 1 -0.24 9.25 -11.26
N ILE A 2 -1.01 10.32 -11.55
CA ILE A 2 -0.97 11.58 -10.78
C ILE A 2 -1.17 11.36 -9.27
N ILE A 3 -2.18 10.58 -8.88
CA ILE A 3 -2.47 10.23 -7.49
C ILE A 3 -1.26 9.56 -6.82
N LEU A 4 -0.70 8.55 -7.48
CA LEU A 4 0.44 7.80 -6.94
C LEU A 4 1.66 8.70 -6.76
N TRP A 5 1.94 9.58 -7.72
CA TRP A 5 3.05 10.53 -7.63
C TRP A 5 2.89 11.48 -6.45
N LYS A 6 1.68 12.03 -6.26
CA LYS A 6 1.39 12.93 -5.15
C LYS A 6 1.52 12.21 -3.79
N LEU A 7 0.98 11.00 -3.67
CA LEU A 7 1.10 10.18 -2.46
C LEU A 7 2.55 9.81 -2.15
N VAL A 8 3.35 9.45 -3.16
CA VAL A 8 4.77 9.16 -2.99
C VAL A 8 5.49 10.37 -2.40
N GLN A 9 5.26 11.57 -2.96
CA GLN A 9 5.89 12.78 -2.46
C GLN A 9 5.47 13.11 -1.01
N GLU A 10 4.17 13.05 -0.71
CA GLU A 10 3.64 13.42 0.60
C GLU A 10 4.06 12.43 1.69
N ILE A 11 3.93 11.12 1.44
CA ILE A 11 4.28 10.10 2.43
C ILE A 11 5.80 10.03 2.61
N TRP A 12 6.58 10.17 1.54
CA TRP A 12 8.04 10.26 1.65
C TRP A 12 8.48 11.52 2.41
N GLY A 13 7.81 12.65 2.18
CA GLY A 13 8.00 13.88 2.96
C GLY A 13 7.74 13.65 4.45
N ALA A 14 6.60 13.04 4.79
CA ALA A 14 6.25 12.70 6.16
C ALA A 14 7.29 11.78 6.83
N ALA A 15 7.79 10.76 6.10
CA ALA A 15 8.80 9.85 6.62
C ALA A 15 10.12 10.55 7.01
N LYS A 16 10.50 11.63 6.32
CA LYS A 16 11.73 12.38 6.63
C LYS A 16 11.65 13.13 7.97
N VAL A 17 10.46 13.64 8.31
CA VAL A 17 10.22 14.41 9.54
C VAL A 17 10.06 13.48 10.74
N GLU A 18 9.55 12.28 10.52
CA GLU A 18 9.38 11.28 11.59
C GLU A 18 10.71 10.66 12.05
N SER A 19 10.71 10.03 13.23
CA SER A 19 11.87 9.33 13.80
C SER A 19 11.50 7.96 14.36
N GLY A 20 12.52 7.10 14.56
CA GLY A 20 12.36 5.78 15.16
C GLY A 20 11.41 4.86 14.37
N ARG A 21 10.57 4.13 15.09
CA ARG A 21 9.65 3.15 14.50
C ARG A 21 8.55 3.78 13.64
N VAL A 22 8.11 4.99 13.96
CA VAL A 22 7.11 5.72 13.16
C VAL A 22 7.62 5.95 11.74
N ARG A 23 8.88 6.38 11.57
CA ARG A 23 9.51 6.54 10.24
C ARG A 23 9.49 5.25 9.43
N VAL A 24 9.82 4.12 10.06
CA VAL A 24 9.84 2.82 9.38
C VAL A 24 8.45 2.44 8.91
N LEU A 25 7.44 2.58 9.76
CA LEU A 25 6.05 2.25 9.41
C LEU A 25 5.51 3.16 8.29
N VAL A 26 5.83 4.46 8.31
CA VAL A 26 5.46 5.41 7.25
C VAL A 26 6.17 5.09 5.92
N ARG A 27 7.40 4.59 5.95
CA ARG A 27 8.06 4.09 4.72
C ARG A 27 7.41 2.82 4.21
N ASN A 28 7.07 1.90 5.11
CA ASN A 28 6.46 0.64 4.74
C ASN A 28 5.06 0.85 4.14
N ILE A 29 4.26 1.80 4.65
CA ILE A 29 2.93 2.05 4.09
C ILE A 29 3.02 2.63 2.68
N LEU A 30 4.05 3.46 2.40
CA LEU A 30 4.33 3.90 1.04
C LEU A 30 4.68 2.74 0.11
N LEU A 31 5.58 1.85 0.54
CA LEU A 31 5.95 0.67 -0.23
C LEU A 31 4.73 -0.20 -0.51
N LEU A 32 3.90 -0.45 0.52
CA LEU A 32 2.65 -1.19 0.37
C LEU A 32 1.75 -0.57 -0.70
N THR A 33 1.53 0.75 -0.67
CA THR A 33 0.73 1.45 -1.69
C THR A 33 1.28 1.22 -3.08
N VAL A 34 2.58 1.46 -3.30
CA VAL A 34 3.20 1.36 -4.63
C VAL A 34 3.11 -0.06 -5.17
N PHE A 35 3.41 -1.07 -4.35
CA PHE A 35 3.38 -2.46 -4.78
C PHE A 35 1.95 -2.94 -5.06
N VAL A 36 1.01 -2.69 -4.16
CA VAL A 36 -0.36 -3.18 -4.30
C VAL A 36 -1.08 -2.43 -5.42
N TRP A 37 -0.86 -1.12 -5.56
CA TRP A 37 -1.49 -0.36 -6.64
C TRP A 37 -0.84 -0.63 -7.99
N GLY A 38 0.45 -1.00 -8.00
CA GLY A 38 1.17 -1.44 -9.21
C GLY A 38 0.63 -2.73 -9.81
N PHE A 39 -0.08 -3.56 -9.02
CA PHE A 39 -0.75 -4.76 -9.51
C PHE A 39 -1.80 -4.44 -10.60
N TYR A 40 -2.68 -3.47 -10.36
CA TYR A 40 -3.81 -3.17 -11.26
C TYR A 40 -3.42 -2.88 -12.72
N PRO A 41 -2.43 -2.01 -13.03
CA PRO A 41 -2.01 -1.82 -14.41
C PRO A 41 -1.33 -3.06 -15.02
N ILE A 42 -0.66 -3.90 -14.21
CA ILE A 42 -0.04 -5.14 -14.72
C ILE A 42 -1.12 -6.12 -15.16
N VAL A 43 -2.13 -6.35 -14.33
CA VAL A 43 -3.20 -7.30 -14.65
C VAL A 43 -4.16 -6.79 -15.72
N TYR A 44 -4.30 -5.48 -15.85
CA TYR A 44 -4.97 -4.88 -17.01
C TYR A 44 -4.31 -5.28 -18.34
N MET A 45 -3.00 -5.51 -18.33
CA MET A 45 -2.27 -5.95 -19.53
C MET A 45 -2.41 -7.46 -19.80
N ALA A 46 -2.99 -8.25 -18.89
CA ALA A 46 -3.04 -9.71 -19.00
C ALA A 46 -3.65 -10.24 -20.31
N PRO A 47 -4.74 -9.68 -20.87
CA PRO A 47 -5.29 -10.14 -22.14
C PRO A 47 -4.32 -10.02 -23.32
N PHE A 48 -3.42 -9.02 -23.30
CA PHE A 48 -2.42 -8.79 -24.35
C PHE A 48 -1.29 -9.83 -24.32
N TYR A 49 -1.16 -10.59 -23.24
CA TYR A 49 -0.19 -11.69 -23.09
C TYR A 49 -0.83 -13.08 -23.24
N GLY A 50 -2.06 -13.16 -23.77
CA GLY A 50 -2.75 -14.42 -23.99
C GLY A 50 -3.33 -15.06 -22.73
N LEU A 51 -3.38 -14.35 -21.60
CA LEU A 51 -3.99 -14.80 -20.33
C LEU A 51 -5.52 -14.61 -20.33
N GLY A 52 -6.18 -14.85 -21.46
CA GLY A 52 -7.64 -14.78 -21.61
C GLY A 52 -8.36 -16.09 -21.30
N GLY A 53 -9.68 -16.10 -21.45
CA GLY A 53 -10.52 -17.28 -21.23
C GLY A 53 -10.88 -17.52 -19.75
N SER A 54 -11.69 -18.54 -19.49
CA SER A 54 -12.28 -18.78 -18.15
C SER A 54 -11.24 -18.98 -17.05
N GLY A 55 -10.14 -19.69 -17.33
CA GLY A 55 -9.06 -19.89 -16.36
C GLY A 55 -8.27 -18.62 -16.04
N GLY A 56 -7.99 -17.81 -17.06
CA GLY A 56 -7.33 -16.51 -16.90
C GLY A 56 -8.17 -15.54 -16.08
N GLU A 57 -9.48 -15.50 -16.34
CA GLU A 57 -10.41 -14.65 -15.58
C GLU A 57 -10.48 -15.03 -14.10
N VAL A 58 -10.58 -16.33 -13.78
CA VAL A 58 -10.59 -16.79 -12.38
C VAL A 58 -9.29 -16.38 -11.66
N PHE A 59 -8.13 -16.54 -12.31
CA PHE A 59 -6.85 -16.13 -11.74
C PHE A 59 -6.80 -14.62 -11.48
N LEU A 60 -7.27 -13.82 -12.45
CA LEU A 60 -7.35 -12.37 -12.31
C LEU A 60 -8.25 -11.96 -11.13
N GLN A 61 -9.44 -12.58 -11.00
CA GLN A 61 -10.39 -12.29 -9.92
C GLN A 61 -9.84 -12.65 -8.54
N VAL A 62 -9.12 -13.76 -8.41
CA VAL A 62 -8.40 -14.10 -7.17
C VAL A 62 -7.34 -13.04 -6.86
N GLY A 63 -6.56 -12.63 -7.86
CA GLY A 63 -5.56 -11.59 -7.71
C GLY A 63 -6.17 -10.24 -7.28
N TYR A 64 -7.26 -9.80 -7.91
CA TYR A 64 -7.99 -8.59 -7.52
C TYR A 64 -8.48 -8.66 -6.08
N SER A 65 -9.05 -9.80 -5.68
CA SER A 65 -9.53 -10.00 -4.31
C SER A 65 -8.41 -9.89 -3.29
N MET A 66 -7.25 -10.49 -3.58
CA MET A 66 -6.06 -10.39 -2.73
C MET A 66 -5.54 -8.94 -2.67
N ALA A 67 -5.42 -8.27 -3.82
CA ALA A 67 -4.99 -6.87 -3.88
C ALA A 67 -5.91 -5.96 -3.06
N ASP A 68 -7.22 -6.17 -3.15
CA ASP A 68 -8.22 -5.40 -2.42
C ASP A 68 -8.16 -5.62 -0.90
N ILE A 69 -7.99 -6.87 -0.46
CA ILE A 69 -7.82 -7.19 0.97
C ILE A 69 -6.58 -6.49 1.53
N ILE A 70 -5.46 -6.53 0.79
CA ILE A 70 -4.21 -5.91 1.22
C ILE A 70 -4.33 -4.38 1.19
N ALA A 71 -4.89 -3.80 0.12
CA ALA A 71 -5.07 -2.35 -0.05
C ALA A 71 -6.08 -1.73 0.93
N LYS A 72 -6.97 -2.54 1.52
CA LYS A 72 -7.99 -2.08 2.46
C LYS A 72 -7.70 -2.52 3.88
N ALA A 73 -7.83 -3.81 4.19
CA ALA A 73 -7.64 -4.33 5.54
C ALA A 73 -6.17 -4.26 5.96
N GLY A 74 -5.25 -4.73 5.11
CA GLY A 74 -3.81 -4.65 5.37
C GLY A 74 -3.34 -3.20 5.55
N TYR A 75 -3.78 -2.32 4.66
CA TYR A 75 -3.50 -0.89 4.75
C TYR A 75 -4.06 -0.26 6.03
N GLY A 76 -5.30 -0.62 6.42
CA GLY A 76 -5.91 -0.18 7.68
C GLY A 76 -5.10 -0.59 8.91
N PHE A 77 -4.61 -1.83 8.96
CA PHE A 77 -3.72 -2.28 10.03
C PHE A 77 -2.41 -1.48 10.09
N MET A 78 -1.87 -1.09 8.94
CA MET A 78 -0.68 -0.23 8.90
C MET A 78 -0.94 1.18 9.44
N ILE A 79 -2.07 1.79 9.08
CA ILE A 79 -2.49 3.08 9.64
C ILE A 79 -2.61 2.97 11.16
N TYR A 80 -3.28 1.93 11.66
CA TYR A 80 -3.41 1.68 13.10
C TYR A 80 -2.04 1.56 13.78
N ALA A 81 -1.11 0.80 13.21
CA ALA A 81 0.23 0.64 13.77
C ALA A 81 0.99 1.97 13.84
N ILE A 82 0.88 2.83 12.81
CA ILE A 82 1.48 4.16 12.80
C ILE A 82 0.88 5.03 13.90
N ALA A 83 -0.46 5.07 14.00
CA ALA A 83 -1.17 5.86 15.00
C ALA A 83 -0.78 5.44 16.42
N ARG A 84 -0.78 4.14 16.72
CA ARG A 84 -0.38 3.58 18.01
C ARG A 84 1.04 3.98 18.41
N GLU A 85 2.00 3.86 17.49
CA GLU A 85 3.40 4.21 17.78
C GLU A 85 3.59 5.72 17.97
N ARG A 86 2.81 6.56 17.28
CA ARG A 86 2.80 8.01 17.54
C ARG A 86 2.26 8.33 18.93
N THR A 87 1.14 7.74 19.34
CA THR A 87 0.57 7.93 20.68
C THR A 87 1.55 7.51 21.78
N ILE A 88 2.25 6.37 21.62
CA ILE A 88 3.27 5.93 22.58
C ILE A 88 4.41 6.95 22.67
N LYS A 89 4.88 7.47 21.53
CA LYS A 89 5.94 8.49 21.49
C LYS A 89 5.51 9.78 22.18
N GLU A 90 4.28 10.24 21.98
CA GLU A 90 3.74 11.44 22.64
C GLU A 90 3.65 11.27 24.16
N ILE A 91 3.12 10.13 24.63
CA ILE A 91 3.04 9.82 26.07
C ILE A 91 4.43 9.79 26.71
N SER A 92 5.45 9.25 26.02
CA SER A 92 6.81 9.18 26.56
C SER A 92 7.52 10.54 26.71
N LEU A 93 6.99 11.59 26.08
CA LEU A 93 7.53 12.95 26.13
C LEU A 93 6.79 13.85 27.14
N ALA A 94 5.66 13.40 27.69
CA ALA A 94 4.86 14.10 28.69
C ALA A 94 5.30 13.72 30.11
#